data_AF-A0A371F4X0-F1
#
_entry.id   AF-A0A371F4X0-F1
#
_cell.length_a   1.000
_cell.length_b   1.000
_cell.length_c   1.000
_cell.angle_alpha   90.00
_cell.angle_beta   90.00
_cell.angle_gamma   90.00
#
_symmetry.space_group_name_H-M   'P 1'
#
loop_
_entity.id
_entity.type
_entity.pdbx_description
1 polymer ?
#
loop_
_entity_poly.entity_id
_entity_poly.type
_entity_poly.pdbx_seq_one_letter_code
_entity_poly.pdbx_strand_id
1 'polypeptide(L)' 'MKAFPFSLDGAAKVWLYLQPTLFNTWGDMKHTFSGKFFPASRTASIRKEICGIRQHIGETLHEYCERFNKLCATYPHH' A
#
# COMPACT_ATOMS: atom_id res chain seq x y z
N MET A 1 -14.88 10.21 11.76
CA MET A 1 -15.17 9.52 10.49
C MET A 1 -15.48 10.47 9.32
N LYS A 2 -15.93 11.72 9.56
CA LYS A 2 -16.36 12.65 8.50
C LYS A 2 -15.27 13.02 7.46
N ALA A 3 -13.99 13.02 7.83
CA ALA A 3 -12.91 13.48 6.95
C ALA A 3 -12.35 12.39 5.99
N PHE A 4 -12.44 11.11 6.35
CA PHE A 4 -11.79 10.02 5.61
C PHE A 4 -12.30 9.82 4.18
N PRO A 5 -13.62 9.93 3.88
CA PRO A 5 -14.09 9.87 2.49
C PRO A 5 -13.49 10.96 1.57
N PHE A 6 -13.07 12.09 2.14
CA PHE A 6 -12.46 13.19 1.37
C PHE A 6 -10.98 12.95 1.06
N SER A 7 -10.29 12.08 1.81
CA SER A 7 -8.92 11.68 1.50
C SER A 7 -8.83 10.54 0.48
N LEU A 8 -9.96 9.92 0.13
CA LEU A 8 -9.99 8.82 -0.85
C LEU A 8 -10.28 9.35 -2.24
N ASP A 9 -9.70 8.68 -3.23
CA ASP A 9 -9.96 8.92 -4.65
C ASP A 9 -10.20 7.60 -5.41
N GLY A 10 -10.78 7.72 -6.60
CA GLY A 10 -11.01 6.61 -7.52
C GLY A 10 -11.69 5.40 -6.89
N ALA A 11 -11.09 4.21 -7.09
CA ALA A 11 -11.64 2.93 -6.67
C ALA A 11 -11.86 2.82 -5.15
N ALA A 12 -11.00 3.46 -4.34
CA ALA A 12 -11.11 3.45 -2.89
C ALA A 12 -12.33 4.23 -2.40
N LYS A 13 -12.59 5.38 -3.03
CA LYS A 13 -13.77 6.22 -2.76
C LYS A 13 -15.06 5.49 -3.15
N VAL A 14 -15.11 4.93 -4.36
CA VAL A 14 -16.27 4.17 -4.84
C VAL A 14 -16.56 2.97 -3.94
N TRP A 15 -15.54 2.21 -3.55
CA TRP A 15 -15.69 1.09 -2.63
C TRP A 15 -16.30 1.50 -1.28
N LEU A 16 -15.84 2.61 -0.69
CA LEU A 16 -16.36 3.11 0.58
C LEU A 16 -17.85 3.49 0.48
N TYR A 17 -18.27 4.14 -0.61
CA TYR A 17 -19.67 4.52 -0.83
C TYR A 17 -20.60 3.32 -1.11
N LEU A 18 -20.08 2.19 -1.59
CA LEU A 18 -20.84 0.95 -1.79
C LEU A 18 -21.07 0.17 -0.50
N GLN A 19 -20.41 0.53 0.61
CA GLN A 19 -20.51 -0.18 1.90
C GLN A 19 -20.95 0.74 3.06
N PRO A 20 -22.05 1.51 2.92
CA PRO A 20 -22.43 2.54 3.90
C PRO A 20 -22.82 1.99 5.27
N THR A 21 -23.24 0.72 5.36
CA THR A 21 -23.73 0.06 6.59
C THR A 21 -22.71 -0.86 7.24
N LEU A 22 -21.54 -1.06 6.63
CA LEU A 22 -20.60 -2.11 7.02
C LEU A 22 -19.65 -1.69 8.16
N PHE A 23 -19.60 -0.40 8.49
CA PHE A 23 -18.63 0.16 9.42
C PHE A 23 -19.31 0.89 10.57
N ASN A 24 -19.47 0.19 11.70
CA ASN A 24 -20.06 0.75 12.91
C ASN A 24 -19.03 1.55 13.74
N THR A 25 -17.75 1.26 13.57
CA THR A 25 -16.65 1.97 14.23
C THR A 25 -15.54 2.34 13.24
N TRP A 26 -14.72 3.33 13.61
CA TRP A 26 -13.51 3.67 12.85
C TRP A 26 -12.52 2.49 12.77
N GLY A 27 -12.45 1.67 13.82
CA GLY A 27 -11.59 0.49 13.87
C GLY A 27 -11.96 -0.53 12.79
N ASP A 28 -13.25 -0.83 12.65
CA ASP A 28 -13.76 -1.81 11.66
C ASP A 28 -13.49 -1.33 10.23
N MET A 29 -13.72 -0.04 9.98
CA MET A 29 -13.43 0.56 8.67
C MET A 29 -11.95 0.52 8.35
N LYS A 30 -11.09 0.91 9.30
CA LYS A 30 -9.63 0.88 9.12
C LYS A 30 -9.16 -0.54 8.83
N HIS A 31 -9.61 -1.51 9.62
CA HIS A 31 -9.22 -2.92 9.45
C HIS A 31 -9.65 -3.45 8.07
N THR A 32 -10.90 -3.23 7.69
CA THR A 32 -11.45 -3.73 6.41
C THR A 32 -10.81 -3.04 5.21
N PHE A 33 -10.63 -1.72 5.28
CA PHE A 33 -9.95 -0.94 4.25
C PHE A 33 -8.49 -1.41 4.08
N SER A 34 -7.75 -1.56 5.18
CA SER A 34 -6.39 -2.11 5.14
C SER A 34 -6.36 -3.51 4.56
N GLY A 35 -7.27 -4.41 4.93
CA GLY A 35 -7.34 -5.74 4.36
C GLY A 35 -7.61 -5.75 2.84
N LYS A 36 -8.47 -4.84 2.36
CA LYS A 36 -8.85 -4.78 0.94
C LYS A 36 -7.77 -4.15 0.05
N PHE A 37 -7.16 -3.04 0.49
CA PHE A 37 -6.24 -2.24 -0.34
C PHE A 37 -4.76 -2.45 0.00
N PHE A 38 -4.47 -2.93 1.20
CA PHE A 38 -3.12 -3.20 1.69
C PHE A 38 -3.01 -4.64 2.24
N PRO A 39 -3.31 -5.66 1.42
CA PRO A 39 -3.31 -7.03 1.88
C PRO A 39 -1.93 -7.45 2.38
N ALA A 40 -1.90 -8.26 3.44
CA ALA A 40 -0.66 -8.73 4.06
C ALA A 40 0.26 -9.46 3.08
N SER A 41 -0.30 -10.15 2.07
CA SER A 41 0.46 -10.80 1.01
C SER A 41 1.26 -9.80 0.15
N ARG A 42 0.68 -8.64 -0.17
CA ARG A 42 1.37 -7.57 -0.90
C ARG A 42 2.49 -6.98 -0.06
N THR A 43 2.22 -6.72 1.23
CA THR A 43 3.26 -6.25 2.16
C THR A 43 4.39 -7.26 2.31
N ALA A 44 4.09 -8.55 2.39
CA ALA A 44 5.09 -9.61 2.47
C ALA A 44 5.92 -9.73 1.19
N SER A 45 5.31 -9.62 0.01
CA SER A 45 6.04 -9.61 -1.28
C SER A 45 7.02 -8.44 -1.35
N ILE A 46 6.54 -7.22 -1.06
CA ILE A 46 7.39 -6.02 -1.11
C ILE A 46 8.56 -6.14 -0.12
N ARG A 47 8.33 -6.62 1.11
CA ARG A 47 9.41 -6.90 2.06
C ARG A 47 10.43 -7.90 1.51
N LYS A 48 9.95 -9.00 0.91
CA LYS A 48 10.83 -10.02 0.33
C LYS A 48 11.67 -9.46 -0.81
N GLU A 49 11.08 -8.63 -1.66
CA GLU A 49 11.77 -7.95 -2.76
C GLU A 49 12.82 -6.97 -2.23
N ILE A 50 12.49 -6.15 -1.23
CA ILE A 50 13.44 -5.22 -0.60
C ILE A 50 14.60 -5.97 0.06
N CYS A 51 14.33 -7.05 0.81
CA CYS A 51 15.38 -7.84 1.45
C CYS A 51 16.21 -8.65 0.44
N GLY A 52 15.64 -8.97 -0.71
CA GLY A 52 16.27 -9.79 -1.75
C GLY A 52 16.94 -9.00 -2.87
N ILE A 53 16.74 -7.68 -2.94
CA ILE A 53 17.30 -6.86 -4.02
C ILE A 53 18.83 -6.88 -3.98
N ARG A 54 19.43 -7.03 -5.17
CA ARG A 54 20.86 -7.05 -5.37
C ARG A 54 21.17 -6.29 -6.66
N GLN A 55 22.33 -5.66 -6.69
CA GLN A 55 22.84 -5.02 -7.90
C GLN A 55 23.01 -6.07 -9.00
N HIS A 56 22.47 -5.78 -10.19
CA HIS A 56 22.62 -6.64 -11.35
C HIS A 56 24.00 -6.48 -12.01
N ILE A 57 24.44 -7.50 -12.74
CA ILE A 57 25.68 -7.42 -13.52
C ILE A 57 25.50 -6.35 -14.60
N GLY A 58 26.36 -5.33 -14.59
CA GLY A 58 26.28 -4.20 -15.52
C GLY A 58 25.34 -3.06 -15.10
N GLU A 59 24.62 -3.20 -13.98
CA GLU A 59 23.82 -2.11 -13.40
C GLU A 59 24.74 -1.12 -12.68
N THR A 60 24.58 0.17 -12.93
CA THR A 60 25.31 1.21 -12.20
C THR A 60 24.74 1.38 -10.78
N LEU A 61 25.53 1.95 -9.87
CA LEU A 61 25.04 2.24 -8.52
C LEU A 61 23.84 3.19 -8.51
N HIS A 62 23.77 4.10 -9.48
CA HIS A 62 22.65 5.04 -9.63
C HIS A 62 21.35 4.31 -9.96
N GLU A 63 21.38 3.47 -10.99
CA GLU A 63 20.20 2.68 -11.43
C GLU A 63 19.73 1.73 -10.31
N TYR A 64 20.68 1.09 -9.61
CA TYR A 64 20.35 0.28 -8.44
C TYR A 64 19.65 1.10 -7.35
N CYS A 65 20.16 2.30 -7.04
CA CYS A 65 19.60 3.18 -6.02
C CYS A 65 18.19 3.66 -6.41
N GLU A 66 17.97 4.04 -7.67
CA GLU A 66 16.63 4.41 -8.17
C GLU A 66 15.64 3.25 -8.01
N ARG A 67 16.06 2.03 -8.35
CA ARG A 67 15.22 0.84 -8.27
C ARG A 67 14.90 0.46 -6.84
N PHE A 68 15.88 0.55 -5.94
CA PHE A 68 15.69 0.38 -4.51
C PHE A 68 14.72 1.41 -3.93
N ASN A 69 14.91 2.70 -4.24
CA ASN A 69 14.05 3.78 -3.77
C ASN A 69 12.61 3.64 -4.28
N LYS A 70 12.45 3.21 -5.53
CA LYS A 70 11.14 2.92 -6.11
C LYS A 70 10.42 1.78 -5.37
N LEU A 71 11.13 0.70 -5.05
CA LEU A 71 10.56 -0.39 -4.25
C LEU A 71 10.16 0.08 -2.84
N CYS A 72 11.02 0.85 -2.17
CA CYS A 72 10.71 1.44 -0.87
C CYS A 72 9.46 2.31 -0.92
N ALA A 73 9.29 3.14 -1.96
CA ALA A 73 8.10 3.98 -2.12
C ALA A 73 6.79 3.18 -2.31
N THR A 74 6.86 1.93 -2.75
CA THR A 74 5.68 1.05 -2.86
C THR A 74 5.28 0.40 -1.54
N TYR A 75 6.16 0.44 -0.53
CA TYR A 75 5.91 -0.17 0.76
C TYR A 75 4.89 0.66 1.55
N PRO A 76 3.71 0.10 1.88
CA PRO A 76 2.57 0.88 2.38
C PRO A 76 2.69 1.29 3.85
N HIS A 77 3.82 1.04 4.51
CA HIS A 77 4.07 1.45 5.89
C HIS A 77 5.17 2.51 5.92
N HIS A 78 4.77 3.74 5.64
CA HIS A 78 5.46 4.95 6.06
C HIS A 78 4.59 5.69 7.08
#